data_AF-A0AA51MBT5-F1
#
_entry.id   AF-A0AA51MBT5-F1
#
_cell.length_a   1.000
_cell.length_b   1.000
_cell.length_c   1.000
_cell.angle_alpha   90.00
_cell.angle_beta   90.00
_cell.angle_gamma   90.00
#
_symmetry.space_group_name_H-M   'P 1'
#
loop_
_entity.id
_entity.type
_entity.pdbx_description
1 polymer ?
#
loop_
_entity_poly.entity_id
_entity_poly.type
_entity_poly.pdbx_seq_one_letter_code
_entity_poly.pdbx_strand_id
1 'polypeptide(L)'
;MTPVLLAITLILGVTLCYVAVCAASPFGNCRKCNGWGFQMKTDRKGRQKRGKDCRRCHATGKRIRVGRWLYNRWARIYRAGTDTP
;
A
#
# COMPACT_ATOMS: atom_id res chain seq x y z
N MET A 1 -2.09 38.77 7.52
CA MET A 1 -0.87 38.02 7.14
C MET A 1 -0.75 36.67 7.89
N THR A 2 -1.86 36.09 8.35
CA THR A 2 -1.91 34.85 9.16
C THR A 2 -2.61 33.66 8.49
N PRO A 3 -3.67 33.82 7.65
CA PRO A 3 -4.41 32.65 7.16
C PRO A 3 -3.64 31.88 6.08
N VAL A 4 -2.85 32.56 5.25
CA VAL A 4 -2.07 31.92 4.18
C VAL A 4 -0.96 31.03 4.76
N LEU A 5 -0.22 31.54 5.75
CA LEU A 5 0.83 30.76 6.41
C LEU A 5 0.25 29.54 7.12
N LEU A 6 -0.89 29.70 7.79
CA LEU A 6 -1.61 28.62 8.46
C LEU A 6 -2.13 27.59 7.46
N ALA A 7 -2.63 28.00 6.29
CA ALA A 7 -3.04 27.09 5.24
C ALA A 7 -1.85 26.27 4.70
N ILE A 8 -0.70 26.92 4.47
CA ILE A 8 0.52 26.25 4.01
C ILE A 8 0.99 25.22 5.03
N THR A 9 1.04 25.57 6.33
CA THR A 9 1.49 24.63 7.36
C THR A 9 0.54 23.45 7.52
N LEU A 10 -0.78 23.65 7.42
CA LEU A 10 -1.74 22.56 7.47
C LEU A 10 -1.61 21.62 6.26
N ILE A 11 -1.49 22.17 5.05
CA ILE A 11 -1.30 21.36 3.83
C ILE A 11 -0.01 20.54 3.94
N LEU A 12 1.10 21.18 4.31
CA LEU A 12 2.37 20.48 4.50
C LEU A 12 2.27 19.42 5.60
N GLY A 13 1.66 19.73 6.74
CA GLY A 13 1.45 18.78 7.82
C GLY A 13 0.66 17.55 7.38
N VAL A 14 -0.45 17.74 6.66
CA VAL A 14 -1.26 16.63 6.14
C VAL A 14 -0.49 15.80 5.12
N THR A 15 0.24 16.44 4.21
CA THR A 15 1.06 15.73 3.21
C THR A 15 2.17 14.91 3.87
N LEU A 16 2.88 15.47 4.85
CA LEU A 16 3.93 14.77 5.59
C LEU A 16 3.38 13.60 6.41
N CYS A 17 2.24 13.79 7.10
CA CYS A 17 1.55 12.71 7.79
C CYS A 17 1.16 11.58 6.84
N TYR A 18 0.63 11.90 5.67
CA TYR A 18 0.28 10.90 4.67
C TYR A 18 1.51 10.13 4.16
N VAL A 19 2.62 10.83 3.91
CA VAL A 19 3.90 10.23 3.51
C VAL A 19 4.44 9.32 4.62
N ALA A 20 4.41 9.77 5.88
CA ALA A 20 4.85 8.99 7.04
C ALA A 20 4.03 7.70 7.19
N VAL A 21 2.71 7.77 7.03
CA VAL A 21 1.82 6.59 7.05
C VAL A 21 2.12 5.65 5.88
N CYS A 22 2.46 6.18 4.70
CA CYS A 22 2.88 5.38 3.55
C CYS A 22 4.24 4.69 3.77
N ALA A 23 5.15 5.30 4.54
CA ALA A 23 6.44 4.74 4.91
C ALA A 23 6.31 3.67 6.01
N ALA A 24 5.55 3.96 7.07
CA ALA A 24 5.36 3.05 8.20
C ALA A 24 4.52 1.81 7.83
N SER A 25 3.50 1.96 6.98
CA SER A 25 2.65 0.85 6.53
C SER A 25 2.67 0.74 5.00
N PRO A 26 3.73 0.16 4.41
CA PRO A 26 3.90 0.07 2.96
C PRO A 26 2.93 -0.92 2.30
N PHE A 27 2.27 -1.77 3.09
CA PHE A 27 1.36 -2.79 2.61
C PHE A 27 -0.08 -2.44 3.01
N GLY A 28 -0.93 -2.25 2.01
CA GLY A 28 -2.38 -2.23 2.20
C GLY A 28 -2.97 -3.63 2.02
N ASN A 29 -4.18 -3.85 2.55
CA ASN A 29 -4.90 -5.09 2.29
C ASN A 29 -5.33 -5.16 0.83
N CYS A 30 -5.26 -6.36 0.24
CA CYS A 30 -5.79 -6.57 -1.09
C CYS A 30 -7.31 -6.35 -1.08
N ARG A 31 -7.80 -5.39 -1.88
CA ARG A 31 -9.23 -5.03 -1.96
C ARG A 31 -10.16 -6.18 -2.37
N LYS A 32 -9.62 -7.27 -2.95
CA LYS A 32 -10.45 -8.39 -3.44
C LYS A 32 -10.60 -9.52 -2.42
N CYS A 33 -9.58 -9.75 -1.59
CA CYS A 33 -9.63 -10.75 -0.53
C CYS A 33 -9.59 -10.12 0.87
N ASN A 34 -9.69 -8.80 0.99
CA ASN A 34 -9.70 -8.04 2.25
C ASN A 34 -8.56 -8.40 3.22
N GLY A 35 -7.38 -8.74 2.71
CA GLY A 35 -6.24 -9.12 3.55
C GLY A 35 -6.07 -10.63 3.78
N TRP A 36 -7.07 -11.45 3.44
CA TRP A 36 -7.06 -12.88 3.75
C TRP A 36 -6.11 -13.69 2.85
N GLY A 37 -5.80 -13.21 1.64
CA GLY A 37 -4.98 -13.94 0.67
C GLY A 37 -5.75 -14.99 -0.13
N PHE A 38 -6.95 -15.37 0.30
CA PHE A 38 -7.82 -16.32 -0.40
C PHE A 38 -9.29 -15.86 -0.35
N GLN A 39 -10.13 -16.47 -1.18
CA GLN A 39 -11.57 -16.27 -1.11
C GLN A 39 -12.15 -17.14 0.01
N MET A 40 -12.90 -16.55 0.93
CA MET A 40 -13.67 -17.31 1.92
C MET A 40 -14.84 -18.02 1.23
N LYS A 41 -15.03 -19.29 1.55
CA LYS A 41 -16.22 -20.05 1.13
C LYS A 41 -16.88 -20.66 2.35
N THR A 42 -18.20 -20.61 2.38
CA THR A 42 -18.98 -21.30 3.40
C THR A 42 -19.34 -22.69 2.89
N ASP A 43 -19.06 -23.71 3.70
CA ASP A 43 -19.47 -25.09 3.44
C ASP A 43 -21.00 -25.23 3.61
N ARG A 44 -21.60 -26.30 3.08
CA ARG A 44 -23.04 -26.60 3.22
C ARG A 44 -23.49 -26.70 4.69
N LYS A 45 -22.54 -26.95 5.60
CA LYS A 45 -22.73 -27.00 7.07
C LYS A 45 -22.47 -25.65 7.78
N GLY A 46 -22.37 -24.53 7.04
CA GLY A 46 -22.16 -23.20 7.63
C GLY A 46 -20.73 -22.89 8.09
N ARG A 47 -19.77 -23.82 7.89
CA ARG A 47 -18.38 -23.63 8.31
C ARG A 47 -17.61 -22.79 7.30
N GLN A 48 -16.88 -21.78 7.79
CA GLN A 48 -15.94 -20.98 7.00
C GLN A 48 -14.76 -21.86 6.58
N LYS A 49 -14.56 -22.05 5.27
CA LYS A 49 -13.42 -22.77 4.69
C LYS A 49 -12.61 -21.84 3.80
N ARG A 50 -11.30 -22.08 3.79
CA ARG A 50 -10.38 -21.51 2.80
C ARG A 50 -10.80 -21.97 1.41
N GLY A 51 -11.22 -21.02 0.58
CA GLY A 51 -11.49 -21.24 -0.83
C GLY A 51 -10.24 -21.07 -1.67
N LYS A 52 -10.42 -20.65 -2.94
CA LYS A 52 -9.31 -20.49 -3.89
C LYS A 52 -8.41 -19.31 -3.49
N ASP A 53 -7.12 -19.44 -3.76
CA ASP A 53 -6.17 -18.36 -3.56
C ASP A 53 -6.51 -17.14 -4.42
N CYS A 54 -6.27 -15.96 -3.84
CA CYS A 54 -6.54 -14.71 -4.52
C CYS A 54 -5.49 -14.49 -5.61
N ARG A 55 -5.92 -14.60 -6.88
CA ARG A 55 -5.07 -14.37 -8.06
C ARG A 55 -4.42 -12.98 -8.11
N ARG A 56 -5.02 -11.99 -7.44
CA ARG A 56 -4.59 -10.59 -7.52
C ARG A 56 -3.49 -10.20 -6.54
N CYS A 57 -3.37 -10.91 -5.43
CA CYS A 57 -2.26 -10.77 -4.49
C CYS A 57 -1.39 -12.02 -4.44
N HIS A 58 -1.63 -13.02 -5.30
CA HIS A 58 -0.90 -14.29 -5.31
C HIS A 58 -0.79 -14.90 -3.91
N ALA A 59 -1.93 -15.06 -3.24
CA ALA A 59 -2.05 -15.58 -1.88
C ALA A 59 -1.40 -14.75 -0.73
N THR A 60 -0.72 -13.64 -1.00
CA THR A 60 -0.09 -12.84 0.07
C THR A 60 -1.06 -12.03 0.91
N GLY A 61 -2.28 -11.77 0.43
CA GLY A 61 -3.26 -10.92 1.10
C GLY A 61 -2.94 -9.42 1.08
N LYS A 62 -1.73 -9.04 0.65
CA LYS A 62 -1.21 -7.67 0.73
C LYS A 62 -1.07 -7.05 -0.66
N ARG A 63 -1.07 -5.72 -0.72
CA ARG A 63 -0.79 -4.90 -1.89
C ARG A 63 0.15 -3.78 -1.49
N ILE A 64 1.13 -3.48 -2.33
CA ILE A 64 2.05 -2.36 -2.11
C ILE A 64 1.28 -1.03 -2.25
N ARG A 65 1.41 -0.12 -1.27
CA ARG A 65 0.86 1.24 -1.34
C ARG A 65 1.62 2.09 -2.34
N VAL A 66 0.97 3.15 -2.86
CA VAL A 66 1.52 4.02 -3.91
C VAL A 66 2.87 4.63 -3.50
N GLY A 67 3.03 5.08 -2.25
CA GLY A 67 4.30 5.65 -1.78
C GLY A 67 5.48 4.68 -1.89
N ARG A 68 5.30 3.43 -1.43
CA ARG A 68 6.35 2.40 -1.55
C ARG A 68 6.60 1.98 -3.00
N TRP A 69 5.56 1.95 -3.83
CA TRP A 69 5.71 1.70 -5.26
C TRP A 69 6.55 2.79 -5.94
N LEU A 70 6.28 4.06 -5.62
CA LEU A 70 7.01 5.20 -6.16
C LEU A 70 8.47 5.20 -5.71
N TYR A 71 8.74 4.97 -4.42
CA TYR A 71 10.09 4.85 -3.89
C TYR A 71 10.88 3.71 -4.54
N ASN A 72 10.27 2.52 -4.65
CA ASN A 72 10.92 1.38 -5.30
C ASN A 72 11.18 1.65 -6.81
N ARG A 73 10.34 2.45 -7.47
CA ARG A 73 10.55 2.87 -8.86
C ARG A 73 11.69 3.89 -8.96
N TRP A 74 11.68 4.92 -8.10
CA TRP A 74 12.72 5.94 -8.03
C TRP A 74 14.08 5.32 -7.70
N ALA A 75 14.18 4.50 -6.65
CA ALA A 75 15.42 3.86 -6.24
C ALA A 75 15.98 2.92 -7.33
N ARG A 76 15.13 2.30 -8.16
CA ARG A 76 15.60 1.53 -9.32
C ARG A 76 16.19 2.43 -10.41
N ILE A 77 15.54 3.56 -10.71
CA ILE A 77 16.02 4.52 -11.71
C ILE A 77 17.32 5.18 -11.23
N TYR A 78 17.37 5.58 -9.96
CA TYR A 78 18.54 6.19 -9.35
C TYR A 78 19.75 5.25 -9.43
N ARG A 79 19.60 3.99 -8.99
CA ARG A 79 20.69 3.00 -9.08
C ARG A 79 21.13 2.76 -10.52
N ALA A 80 20.19 2.59 -11.45
CA ALA A 80 20.51 2.41 -12.86
C ALA A 80 21.25 3.63 -13.48
N GLY A 81 21.04 4.84 -12.94
CA GLY A 81 21.76 6.04 -13.36
C GLY A 81 23.11 6.26 -12.65
N THR A 82 23.30 5.68 -11.45
CA THR A 82 24.56 5.76 -10.71
C THR A 82 25.51 4.59 -11.01
N ASP A 83 24.99 3.48 -11.54
CA ASP A 83 25.77 2.33 -12.04
C ASP A 83 26.27 2.59 -13.48
N THR A 84 26.74 3.81 -13.76
CA THR A 84 27.52 4.11 -14.97
C THR A 84 28.97 3.68 -14.71
N PRO A 85 29.60 2.87 -15.59
CA PRO A 85 30.96 2.36 -15.42
C PRO A 85 32.01 3.47 -15.35
#